data_AF-A0AAN0K870-F1
#
_entry.id   AF-A0AAN0K870-F1
#
_cell.length_a   1.000
_cell.length_b   1.000
_cell.length_c   1.000
_cell.angle_alpha   90.00
_cell.angle_beta   90.00
_cell.angle_gamma   90.00
#
_symmetry.space_group_name_H-M   'P 1'
#
loop_
_entity.id
_entity.type
_entity.pdbx_description
1 polymer ?
#
loop_
_entity_poly.entity_id
_entity_poly.type
_entity_poly.pdbx_seq_one_letter_code
_entity_poly.pdbx_strand_id
1 'polypeptide(L)'
;MLAIAIIVVVFTAMLVCFGVMLVALCRTMDQANTIGMLGGMVMAGLGGALAPVSSFPGWVQSVAPFTPAYWVLDALRRLTLEHATLADVAPATGIALAFAAGFALIAALCFRSSAVKIGTT
;
A
#
# COMPACT_ATOMS: atom_id res chain seq x y z
N MET A 1 20.57 -6.76 -2.13
CA MET A 1 19.89 -6.54 -3.43
C MET A 1 18.66 -7.40 -3.59
N LEU A 2 18.73 -8.72 -3.43
CA LEU A 2 17.55 -9.61 -3.53
C LEU A 2 16.40 -9.23 -2.56
N ALA A 3 16.72 -8.93 -1.30
CA ALA A 3 15.71 -8.54 -0.30
C ALA A 3 14.97 -7.24 -0.66
N ILE A 4 15.68 -6.27 -1.24
CA ILE A 4 15.08 -5.02 -1.72
C ILE A 4 14.12 -5.30 -2.87
N ALA A 5 14.53 -6.14 -3.83
CA ALA A 5 13.66 -6.52 -4.94
C ALA A 5 12.38 -7.21 -4.45
N ILE A 6 12.47 -8.12 -3.49
CA ILE A 6 11.31 -8.81 -2.91
C ILE A 6 10.34 -7.81 -2.29
N ILE A 7 10.81 -6.91 -1.41
CA ILE A 7 9.90 -6.00 -0.72
C ILE A 7 9.24 -4.99 -1.67
N VAL A 8 9.97 -4.53 -2.70
CA VAL A 8 9.41 -3.66 -3.74
C VAL A 8 8.36 -4.38 -4.58
N VAL A 9 8.60 -5.64 -4.95
CA VAL A 9 7.62 -6.46 -5.68
C VAL A 9 6.36 -6.67 -4.84
N VAL A 10 6.52 -7.00 -3.55
CA VAL A 10 5.38 -7.17 -2.63
C VAL A 10 4.61 -5.88 -2.45
N PHE A 11 5.30 -4.75 -2.30
CA PHE A 11 4.65 -3.44 -2.20
C PHE A 11 3.88 -3.08 -3.48
N THR A 12 4.46 -3.36 -4.65
CA THR A 12 3.80 -3.13 -5.94
C THR A 12 2.55 -4.01 -6.08
N ALA A 13 2.63 -5.29 -5.73
CA ALA A 13 1.48 -6.19 -5.72
C ALA A 13 0.36 -5.69 -4.79
N MET A 14 0.72 -5.18 -3.61
CA MET A 14 -0.24 -4.58 -2.68
C MET A 14 -0.94 -3.35 -3.28
N LEU A 15 -0.20 -2.46 -3.93
CA LEU A 15 -0.76 -1.29 -4.61
C LEU A 15 -1.71 -1.68 -5.74
N VAL A 16 -1.39 -2.75 -6.48
CA VAL A 16 -2.29 -3.31 -7.50
C VAL A 16 -3.58 -3.84 -6.85
N CYS A 17 -3.49 -4.63 -5.78
CA CYS A 17 -4.66 -5.12 -5.06
C CYS A 17 -5.53 -3.97 -4.51
N PHE A 18 -4.90 -2.91 -4.02
CA PHE A 18 -5.59 -1.69 -3.58
C PHE A 18 -6.35 -1.02 -4.74
N GLY A 19 -5.70 -0.85 -5.90
CA GLY A 19 -6.36 -0.30 -7.09
C GLY A 19 -7.55 -1.13 -7.57
N VAL A 20 -7.40 -2.46 -7.60
CA VAL A 20 -8.48 -3.38 -7.98
C VAL A 20 -9.65 -3.31 -6.98
N MET A 21 -9.36 -3.24 -5.68
CA MET A 21 -10.38 -3.02 -4.64
C MET A 21 -11.15 -1.72 -4.86
N LEU A 22 -10.46 -0.62 -5.16
CA LEU A 22 -11.11 0.66 -5.43
C LEU A 22 -12.03 0.59 -6.64
N VAL A 23 -11.59 -0.06 -7.72
CA VAL A 23 -12.41 -0.22 -8.93
C VAL A 23 -13.67 -1.05 -8.62
N ALA A 24 -13.54 -2.11 -7.83
CA ALA A 24 -14.64 -2.98 -7.40
C ALA A 24 -15.65 -2.25 -6.50
N LEU A 25 -15.19 -1.33 -5.64
CA LEU A 25 -16.06 -0.56 -4.73
C LEU A 25 -16.73 0.65 -5.41
N CYS A 26 -16.03 1.31 -6.34
CA CYS A 26 -16.55 2.53 -6.96
C CYS A 26 -17.64 2.24 -8.00
N ARG A 27 -18.50 3.21 -8.29
CA ARG A 27 -19.58 3.08 -9.30
C ARG A 27 -19.23 3.70 -10.66
N THR A 28 -18.29 4.66 -10.71
CA THR A 28 -17.73 5.22 -11.96
C THR A 28 -16.20 5.10 -12.03
N MET A 29 -15.62 5.27 -13.22
CA MET A 29 -14.16 5.29 -13.41
C MET A 29 -13.54 6.58 -12.83
N ASP A 30 -14.20 7.73 -12.98
CA ASP A 30 -13.74 8.99 -12.40
C ASP A 30 -13.67 8.92 -10.87
N GLN A 31 -14.68 8.32 -10.23
CA GLN A 31 -14.67 8.13 -8.77
C GLN A 31 -13.50 7.24 -8.34
N ALA A 32 -13.22 6.16 -9.07
CA ALA A 32 -12.08 5.30 -8.77
C ALA A 32 -10.75 6.04 -8.93
N ASN A 33 -10.63 6.90 -9.95
CA ASN A 33 -9.43 7.71 -10.17
C ASN A 33 -9.23 8.74 -9.06
N THR A 34 -10.26 9.53 -8.72
CA THR A 34 -10.16 10.54 -7.64
C THR A 34 -9.86 9.90 -6.29
N ILE A 35 -10.54 8.80 -5.93
CA ILE A 35 -10.29 8.10 -4.66
C ILE A 35 -8.90 7.44 -4.68
N GLY A 36 -8.48 6.88 -5.81
CA GLY A 36 -7.14 6.31 -5.99
C GLY A 36 -6.04 7.35 -5.80
N MET A 37 -6.18 8.53 -6.38
CA MET A 37 -5.22 9.63 -6.21
C MET A 37 -5.17 10.11 -4.76
N LEU A 38 -6.32 10.35 -4.12
CA LEU A 38 -6.36 10.80 -2.72
C LEU A 38 -5.81 9.72 -1.77
N GLY A 39 -6.22 8.46 -1.95
CA GLY A 39 -5.71 7.34 -1.16
C GLY A 39 -4.20 7.12 -1.35
N GLY A 40 -3.72 7.24 -2.59
CA GLY A 40 -2.30 7.17 -2.91
C GLY A 40 -1.50 8.30 -2.26
N MET A 41 -2.00 9.53 -2.30
CA MET A 41 -1.38 10.67 -1.59
C MET A 41 -1.33 10.46 -0.09
N VAL A 42 -2.41 9.96 0.52
CA VAL A 42 -2.46 9.67 1.96
C VAL A 42 -1.46 8.56 2.32
N MET A 43 -1.41 7.46 1.57
CA MET A 43 -0.42 6.41 1.79
C MET A 43 1.02 6.91 1.60
N ALA A 44 1.29 7.73 0.59
CA ALA A 44 2.61 8.29 0.34
C ALA A 44 3.04 9.26 1.45
N GLY A 45 2.12 10.12 1.90
CA GLY A 45 2.38 11.08 2.98
C GLY A 45 2.56 10.41 4.33
N LEU A 46 1.62 9.56 4.75
CA LEU A 46 1.64 8.90 6.05
C LEU A 46 2.63 7.74 6.14
N GLY A 47 2.96 7.11 5.00
CA GLY A 47 3.95 6.05 4.93
C GLY A 47 5.38 6.51 5.22
N GLY A 48 5.63 7.82 5.24
CA GLY A 48 6.96 8.38 5.43
C GLY A 48 7.78 8.44 4.13
N ALA A 49 7.13 8.43 2.96
CA ALA A 49 7.82 8.55 1.67
C ALA A 49 8.34 9.97 1.45
N LEU A 50 7.62 10.98 1.95
CA LEU A 50 7.96 12.40 1.82
C LEU A 50 8.95 12.88 2.88
N ALA A 51 8.82 12.38 4.11
CA ALA A 51 9.71 12.69 5.22
C ALA A 51 9.77 11.49 6.19
N PRO A 52 10.91 11.27 6.87
CA PRO A 52 11.01 10.23 7.88
C PRO A 52 9.92 10.41 8.93
N VAL A 53 9.24 9.32 9.31
CA VAL A 53 8.17 9.35 10.31
C VAL A 53 8.65 9.96 11.64
N SER A 54 9.92 9.79 11.98
CA SER A 54 10.57 10.38 13.15
C SER A 54 10.52 11.91 13.21
N SER A 55 10.34 12.59 12.07
CA SER A 55 10.29 14.06 12.00
C SER A 55 8.88 14.62 12.20
N PHE A 56 7.85 13.77 12.24
CA PHE A 56 6.47 14.19 12.45
C PHE A 56 6.12 14.30 13.95
N PRO A 57 5.08 15.07 14.32
CA PRO A 57 4.61 15.12 15.70
C PRO A 57 4.15 13.74 16.20
N GLY A 58 4.27 13.49 17.51
CA GLY A 58 4.08 12.15 18.10
C GLY A 58 2.75 11.45 17.76
N TRP A 59 1.66 12.21 17.56
CA TRP A 59 0.38 11.65 17.12
C TRP A 59 0.44 11.02 15.72
N VAL A 60 1.22 11.58 14.80
CA VAL A 60 1.44 11.01 13.45
C VAL A 60 2.29 9.75 13.55
N GLN A 61 3.29 9.74 14.43
CA GLN A 61 4.15 8.58 14.64
C GLN A 61 3.35 7.38 15.16
N SER A 62 2.32 7.61 15.99
CA SER A 62 1.42 6.55 16.45
C SER A 62 0.47 6.03 15.36
N VAL A 63 0.15 6.85 14.36
CA VAL A 63 -0.75 6.47 13.25
C VAL A 63 0.00 5.85 12.08
N ALA A 64 1.28 6.19 11.88
CA ALA A 64 2.08 5.68 10.77
C ALA A 64 2.10 4.13 10.64
N PRO A 65 2.18 3.33 11.73
CA PRO A 65 2.17 1.87 11.65
C PRO A 65 0.87 1.28 11.09
N PHE A 66 -0.23 2.04 11.04
CA PHE A 66 -1.47 1.62 10.39
C PHE A 66 -1.37 1.63 8.86
N THR A 67 -0.36 2.30 8.30
CA THR A 67 -0.16 2.33 6.87
C THR A 67 0.84 1.25 6.44
N PRO A 68 0.53 0.43 5.42
CA PRO A 68 1.48 -0.57 4.95
C PRO A 68 2.73 0.06 4.34
N ALA A 69 2.63 1.29 3.84
CA ALA A 69 3.76 2.05 3.31
C ALA A 69 4.85 2.31 4.38
N TYR A 70 4.48 2.50 5.64
CA TYR A 70 5.43 2.64 6.76
C TYR A 70 6.36 1.43 6.87
N TRP A 71 5.79 0.23 6.88
CA TRP A 71 6.54 -1.01 7.03
C TRP A 71 7.50 -1.26 5.86
N VAL A 72 7.07 -0.96 4.64
CA VAL A 72 7.89 -1.09 3.44
C VAL A 72 9.06 -0.10 3.44
N LEU A 73 8.81 1.15 3.83
CA LEU A 73 9.84 2.19 3.86
C LEU A 73 10.84 1.98 5.00
N ASP A 74 10.39 1.53 6.17
CA ASP A 74 11.28 1.12 7.27
C ASP A 74 12.17 -0.06 6.84
N ALA A 75 11.61 -1.07 6.19
CA ALA A 75 12.37 -2.20 5.69
C ALA A 75 13.39 -1.80 4.61
N LEU A 76 13.01 -0.94 3.66
CA LEU A 76 13.93 -0.36 2.67
C LEU A 76 15.09 0.36 3.36
N ARG A 77 14.79 1.18 4.37
CA ARG A 77 15.79 1.90 5.15
C ARG A 77 16.78 0.96 5.84
N ARG A 78 16.29 -0.08 6.53
CA ARG A 78 17.14 -1.08 7.20
C ARG A 78 18.01 -1.87 6.21
N LEU A 79 17.45 -2.27 5.07
CA LEU A 79 18.19 -3.00 4.04
C LEU A 79 19.27 -2.14 3.38
N THR A 80 19.05 -0.84 3.22
CA THR A 80 19.99 0.08 2.57
C THR A 80 21.04 0.64 3.53
N LEU A 81 20.66 0.98 4.76
CA LEU A 81 21.53 1.70 5.70
C LEU A 81 22.16 0.81 6.78
N GLU A 82 21.49 -0.28 7.15
CA GLU A 82 21.89 -1.11 8.32
C GLU A 82 22.41 -2.49 7.90
N HIS A 83 22.57 -2.74 6.59
CA HIS A 83 22.95 -4.03 6.02
C HIS A 83 22.09 -5.20 6.52
N ALA A 84 20.81 -4.93 6.82
CA ALA A 84 19.87 -5.91 7.32
C ALA A 84 19.66 -7.06 6.32
N THR A 85 19.28 -8.22 6.83
CA THR A 85 19.05 -9.43 6.05
C THR A 85 17.57 -9.59 5.69
N LEU A 86 17.25 -10.57 4.83
CA LEU A 86 15.86 -10.90 4.48
C LEU A 86 15.03 -11.30 5.70
N ALA A 87 15.65 -11.91 6.72
CA ALA A 87 14.98 -12.32 7.95
C ALA A 87 14.48 -11.11 8.75
N ASP A 88 15.24 -10.01 8.76
CA ASP A 88 14.92 -8.80 9.51
C ASP A 88 13.72 -8.03 8.92
N VAL A 89 13.48 -8.21 7.62
CA VAL A 89 12.35 -7.58 6.90
C VAL A 89 11.17 -8.54 6.66
N ALA A 90 11.25 -9.77 7.17
CA ALA A 90 10.14 -10.73 7.10
C ALA A 90 8.85 -10.19 7.75
N PRO A 91 8.87 -9.48 8.90
CA PRO A 91 7.66 -8.91 9.49
C PRO A 91 7.00 -7.87 8.58
N ALA A 92 7.80 -6.97 8.00
CA ALA A 92 7.31 -5.94 7.09
C ALA A 92 6.70 -6.55 5.82
N THR A 93 7.35 -7.58 5.27
CA THR A 93 6.86 -8.33 4.11
C THR A 93 5.53 -9.04 4.42
N GLY A 94 5.43 -9.66 5.59
CA GLY A 94 4.21 -10.33 6.05
C GLY A 94 3.03 -9.37 6.21
N ILE A 95 3.27 -8.18 6.79
CA ILE A 95 2.23 -7.15 6.95
C ILE A 95 1.78 -6.64 5.58
N ALA A 96 2.70 -6.33 4.67
CA ALA A 96 2.35 -5.88 3.32
C ALA A 96 1.53 -6.94 2.55
N LEU A 97 1.88 -8.23 2.69
CA LEU A 97 1.11 -9.33 2.12
C LEU A 97 -0.27 -9.47 2.76
N ALA A 98 -0.40 -9.29 4.08
CA ALA A 98 -1.68 -9.32 4.77
C ALA A 98 -2.61 -8.21 4.27
N PHE A 99 -2.09 -6.99 4.07
CA PHE A 99 -2.84 -5.89 3.44
C PHE A 99 -3.23 -6.21 2.00
N ALA A 100 -2.29 -6.74 1.20
CA ALA A 100 -2.57 -7.14 -0.18
C ALA A 100 -3.69 -8.19 -0.25
N ALA A 101 -3.62 -9.21 0.61
CA ALA A 101 -4.65 -10.24 0.73
C ALA A 101 -6.00 -9.66 1.18
N GLY A 102 -6.00 -8.73 2.14
CA GLY A 102 -7.21 -8.03 2.57
C GLY A 102 -7.85 -7.22 1.44
N PHE A 103 -7.07 -6.44 0.69
CA PHE A 103 -7.56 -5.70 -0.47
C PHE A 103 -8.06 -6.62 -1.58
N ALA A 104 -7.34 -7.71 -1.88
CA ALA A 104 -7.75 -8.70 -2.85
C ALA A 104 -9.04 -9.43 -2.43
N LEU A 105 -9.20 -9.74 -1.15
CA LEU A 105 -10.40 -10.37 -0.60
C LEU A 105 -11.60 -9.42 -0.71
N ILE A 106 -11.46 -8.15 -0.29
CA ILE A 106 -12.51 -7.14 -0.42
C ILE A 106 -12.87 -6.96 -1.90
N ALA A 107 -11.87 -6.88 -2.78
CA ALA A 107 -12.09 -6.79 -4.22
C ALA A 107 -12.91 -7.98 -4.73
N ALA A 108 -12.53 -9.20 -4.36
CA ALA A 108 -13.22 -10.43 -4.77
C ALA A 108 -14.66 -10.51 -4.24
N LEU A 109 -14.89 -10.12 -2.99
CA LEU A 109 -16.22 -10.12 -2.36
C LEU A 109 -17.13 -9.03 -2.94
N CYS A 110 -16.57 -7.87 -3.27
CA CYS A 110 -17.30 -6.75 -3.87
C CYS A 110 -17.40 -6.85 -5.39
N PHE A 111 -16.72 -7.82 -6.03
CA PHE A 111 -16.75 -8.01 -7.49
C PHE A 111 -18.13 -8.51 -7.93
N ARG A 112 -19.04 -7.57 -8.19
CA ARG A 112 -20.38 -7.85 -8.71
C ARG A 112 -20.33 -7.89 -10.24
N SER A 113 -20.44 -9.09 -10.81
CA SER A 113 -20.25 -9.44 -12.23
C SER A 113 -21.22 -8.80 -13.27
N SER A 114 -21.97 -7.74 -12.95
CA SER A 114 -23.09 -7.29 -13.80
C SER A 114 -23.21 -5.78 -14.03
N ALA A 115 -22.12 -5.02 -13.95
CA ALA A 115 -22.13 -3.66 -14.48
C ALA A 115 -20.82 -3.37 -15.21
N VAL A 116 -20.84 -3.52 -16.54
CA VAL A 116 -19.89 -2.83 -17.40
C VAL A 116 -19.95 -1.36 -17.01
N LYS A 117 -18.88 -0.86 -16.41
CA LYS A 117 -18.74 0.52 -15.95
C LYS A 117 -18.47 1.35 -17.21
N ILE A 118 -19.53 1.71 -17.91
CA ILE A 118 -19.45 2.40 -19.20
C ILE A 118 -18.87 3.79 -18.93
N GLY A 119 -17.65 4.05 -19.42
CA GLY A 119 -17.10 5.39 -19.48
C GLY A 119 -17.83 6.14 -20.59
N THR A 120 -18.70 7.07 -20.25
CA THR A 120 -19.22 8.04 -21.21
C THR A 120 -18.19 9.15 -21.35
N THR A 121 -17.27 8.98 -22.29
CA THR A 121 -16.51 10.09 -22.88
C THR A 121 -17.40 10.91 -23.80
#